data_AF-A0A7V3JR47-F1
#
_entry.id   AF-A0A7V3JR47-F1
#
_cell.length_a   1.000
_cell.length_b   1.000
_cell.length_c   1.000
_cell.angle_alpha   90.00
_cell.angle_beta   90.00
_cell.angle_gamma   90.00
#
_symmetry.space_group_name_H-M   'P 1'
#
loop_
_entity.id
_entity.type
_entity.pdbx_description
1 polymer ?
#
loop_
_entity_poly.entity_id
_entity_poly.type
_entity_poly.pdbx_seq_one_letter_code
_entity_poly.pdbx_strand_id
1 'polypeptide(L)'
;CIVCEEHCPVPEKAIYTVEVEFKGRDGQTHMVLQPRVDPQKCTGCGVCEHVCPYQDRPGVRVTSANESRHPDNQPIPVFSAEESPYP
;
A
#
# COMPACT_ATOMS: atom_id res chain seq x y z
N CYS A 1 11.24 -2.63 -4.82
CA CYS A 1 12.10 -3.60 -4.14
C CYS A 1 11.36 -4.87 -3.75
N ILE A 2 10.09 -4.80 -3.28
CA ILE A 2 9.20 -5.90 -2.81
C ILE A 2 9.18 -6.18 -1.31
N VAL A 3 10.07 -5.56 -0.52
CA VAL A 3 10.21 -5.84 0.93
C VAL A 3 8.90 -5.77 1.73
N CYS A 4 7.99 -4.86 1.36
CA CYS A 4 6.73 -4.69 2.07
C CYS A 4 5.79 -5.90 1.89
N GLU A 5 5.79 -6.53 0.72
CA GLU A 5 5.02 -7.73 0.39
C GLU A 5 5.56 -8.94 1.16
N GLU A 6 6.88 -9.11 1.18
CA GLU A 6 7.54 -10.18 1.92
C GLU A 6 7.20 -10.15 3.41
N HIS A 7 7.24 -8.96 4.02
CA HIS A 7 7.06 -8.77 5.46
C HIS A 7 5.61 -8.53 5.90
N CYS A 8 4.66 -8.46 4.97
CA CYS A 8 3.25 -8.34 5.34
C CYS A 8 2.82 -9.58 6.16
N PRO A 9 2.30 -9.39 7.39
CA PRO A 9 1.94 -10.51 8.26
C PRO A 9 0.58 -11.14 7.90
N VAL A 10 -0.18 -10.53 6.99
CA VAL A 10 -1.46 -11.06 6.53
C VAL A 10 -1.22 -12.26 5.62
N PRO A 11 -1.83 -13.43 5.86
CA PRO A 11 -1.59 -14.64 5.05
C PRO A 11 -1.82 -14.44 3.56
N GLU A 12 -2.91 -13.75 3.18
CA GLU A 12 -3.26 -13.42 1.79
C GLU A 12 -2.52 -12.18 1.24
N LYS A 13 -1.62 -11.58 2.04
CA LYS A 13 -0.88 -10.35 1.72
C LYS A 13 -1.78 -9.15 1.42
N ALA A 14 -1.86 -8.21 2.36
CA ALA A 14 -2.56 -6.95 2.14
C ALA A 14 -1.82 -5.97 1.22
N ILE A 15 -0.58 -6.28 0.85
CA ILE A 15 0.25 -5.48 -0.05
C ILE A 15 0.90 -6.39 -1.07
N TYR A 16 0.82 -5.99 -2.33
CA TYR A 16 1.29 -6.73 -3.49
C TYR A 16 1.94 -5.78 -4.48
N THR A 17 2.70 -6.31 -5.44
CA THR A 17 3.37 -5.51 -6.47
C THR A 17 2.74 -5.69 -7.85
N VAL A 18 2.67 -4.60 -8.61
CA VAL A 18 2.22 -4.60 -10.01
C VAL A 18 3.31 -3.96 -10.88
N GLU A 19 3.55 -4.54 -12.06
CA GLU A 19 4.43 -3.94 -13.05
C GLU A 19 3.77 -2.70 -13.66
N VAL A 20 4.45 -1.56 -13.58
CA VAL A 20 3.99 -0.30 -14.15
C VAL A 20 5.10 0.37 -14.95
N GLU A 21 4.69 1.07 -15.99
CA GLU A 21 5.58 1.97 -16.73
C GLU A 21 5.78 3.26 -15.92
N PHE A 22 7.04 3.59 -15.62
CA PHE A 22 7.42 4.80 -14.89
C PHE A 22 8.38 5.65 -15.73
N LYS A 23 7.98 6.90 -15.99
CA LYS A 23 8.82 7.88 -16.67
C LYS A 23 9.76 8.56 -15.66
N GLY A 24 11.05 8.31 -15.81
CA GLY A 24 12.11 8.90 -15.01
C GLY A 24 12.30 10.39 -15.27
N ARG A 25 13.02 11.06 -14.36
CA ARG A 25 13.36 12.49 -14.47
C ARG A 25 14.28 12.79 -15.66
N ASP A 26 15.01 11.80 -16.13
CA ASP A 26 15.86 11.82 -17.32
C ASP A 26 15.07 11.66 -18.64
N GLY A 27 13.75 11.48 -18.55
CA GLY A 27 12.88 11.26 -19.70
C GLY A 27 12.83 9.81 -20.19
N GLN A 28 13.62 8.91 -19.59
CA GLN A 28 13.59 7.49 -19.91
C GLN A 28 12.39 6.79 -19.26
N THR A 29 11.92 5.74 -19.90
CA THR A 29 10.85 4.89 -19.40
C THR A 29 11.44 3.63 -18.79
N HIS A 30 11.01 3.29 -17.58
CA HIS A 30 11.40 2.07 -16.87
C HIS A 30 10.19 1.26 -16.46
N MET A 31 10.27 -0.06 -16.59
CA MET A 31 9.33 -0.96 -15.93
C MET A 31 9.73 -1.11 -14.47
N VAL A 32 8.81 -0.83 -13.56
CA VAL A 32 9.04 -0.93 -12.12
C VAL A 32 7.93 -1.73 -11.44
N LEU A 33 8.27 -2.42 -10.36
CA LEU A 33 7.30 -3.04 -9.47
C LEU A 33 6.80 -2.01 -8.46
N GLN A 34 5.58 -1.52 -8.68
CA GLN A 34 4.92 -0.56 -7.80
C GLN A 34 4.11 -1.31 -6.73
N PRO A 35 4.30 -1.01 -5.43
CA PRO A 35 3.47 -1.57 -4.38
C PRO A 35 2.05 -1.01 -4.44
N ARG A 36 1.05 -1.88 -4.25
CA ARG A 36 -0.37 -1.57 -4.06
C ARG A 36 -0.84 -2.20 -2.76
N VAL A 37 -1.69 -1.50 -2.03
CA VAL A 37 -2.24 -1.96 -0.75
C VAL A 37 -3.72 -2.17 -0.93
N ASP A 38 -4.22 -3.33 -0.51
CA ASP A 38 -5.64 -3.58 -0.30
C ASP A 38 -6.02 -3.15 1.14
N PRO A 39 -6.79 -2.05 1.30
CA PRO A 39 -7.20 -1.57 2.62
C PRO A 39 -8.13 -2.52 3.37
N GLN A 40 -8.86 -3.41 2.68
CA GLN A 40 -9.78 -4.37 3.30
C GLN A 40 -9.03 -5.50 4.01
N LYS A 41 -7.85 -5.87 3.49
CA LYS A 41 -6.98 -6.90 4.09
C LYS A 41 -5.99 -6.30 5.10
N CYS A 42 -5.71 -4.99 5.01
CA CYS A 42 -4.69 -4.33 5.82
C CYS A 42 -5.11 -4.21 7.29
N THR A 43 -4.25 -4.68 8.20
CA THR A 43 -4.50 -4.63 9.66
C THR A 43 -3.90 -3.39 10.34
N GLY A 44 -3.25 -2.50 9.59
CA GLY A 44 -2.60 -1.30 10.15
C GLY A 44 -1.34 -1.57 10.98
N CYS A 45 -0.67 -2.72 10.81
CA CYS A 45 0.46 -3.14 11.64
C CYS A 45 1.74 -2.28 11.54
N GLY A 46 1.89 -1.44 10.51
CA GLY A 46 3.06 -0.54 10.36
C GLY A 46 4.38 -1.19 9.92
N VAL A 47 4.44 -2.52 9.74
CA VAL A 47 5.68 -3.21 9.35
C VAL A 47 6.25 -2.67 8.03
N CYS A 48 5.39 -2.36 7.05
CA CYS A 48 5.80 -1.80 5.76
C CYS A 48 6.52 -0.44 5.84
N GLU A 49 6.22 0.38 6.86
CA GLU A 49 6.93 1.63 7.12
C GLU A 49 8.32 1.35 7.70
N HIS A 50 8.40 0.38 8.61
CA HIS A 50 9.64 0.05 9.32
C HIS A 50 10.68 -0.67 8.45
N VAL A 51 10.25 -1.58 7.58
CA VAL A 51 11.16 -2.36 6.72
C VAL A 51 11.54 -1.62 5.43
N CYS A 52 11.00 -0.43 5.20
CA CYS A 52 11.28 0.33 3.99
C CYS A 52 12.77 0.72 3.96
N PRO A 53 13.54 0.38 2.90
CA PRO A 53 14.97 0.67 2.84
C PRO A 53 15.28 2.16 2.59
N TYR A 54 14.26 2.96 2.30
CA TYR A 54 14.42 4.40 2.09
C TYR A 54 14.72 5.09 3.42
N GLN A 55 15.79 5.87 3.45
CA GLN A 55 16.17 6.67 4.63
C GLN A 55 15.28 7.91 4.84
N ASP A 56 14.52 8.30 3.82
CA ASP A 56 13.57 9.42 3.86
C ASP A 56 12.15 8.89 4.18
N ARG A 57 11.13 9.31 3.42
CA ARG A 57 9.75 8.86 3.65
C ARG A 57 9.56 7.45 3.10
N PRO A 58 8.93 6.54 3.86
CA PRO A 58 8.66 5.20 3.38
C PRO A 58 7.69 5.25 2.20
N GLY A 59 7.86 4.31 1.26
CA GLY A 59 7.03 4.23 0.05
C GLY A 59 5.56 3.91 0.32
N VAL A 60 5.27 3.29 1.47
CA VAL A 60 3.92 3.01 1.97
C VAL A 60 3.80 3.64 3.35
N ARG A 61 2.65 4.22 3.67
CA ARG A 61 2.40 4.87 4.95
C ARG A 61 1.08 4.41 5.54
N VAL A 62 1.06 4.22 6.85
CA VAL A 62 -0.13 3.82 7.58
C VAL A 62 -0.77 5.06 8.19
N THR A 63 -2.09 5.16 8.11
CA THR A 63 -2.88 6.23 8.72
C THR A 63 -4.09 5.63 9.42
N SER A 64 -4.74 6.40 10.28
CA SER A 64 -5.98 5.99 10.95
C SER A 64 -7.21 6.03 10.05
N ALA A 65 -7.09 6.50 8.80
CA ALA A 65 -8.22 6.51 7.87
C ALA A 65 -8.73 5.07 7.67
N ASN A 66 -10.06 4.91 7.71
CA ASN A 66 -10.75 3.61 7.61
C ASN A 66 -10.62 2.70 8.85
N GLU A 67 -10.34 3.25 10.04
CA GLU A 67 -10.31 2.46 11.26
C GLU A 67 -11.70 2.19 11.86
N SER A 68 -11.87 1.04 12.49
CA SER A 68 -13.14 0.62 13.08
C SER A 68 -13.53 1.36 14.36
N ARG A 69 -12.58 2.04 15.02
CA ARG A 69 -12.81 2.73 16.31
C ARG A 69 -13.48 4.11 16.19
N HIS A 70 -13.46 4.74 15.01
CA HIS A 70 -14.02 6.08 14.80
C HIS A 70 -14.89 6.13 13.53
N PRO A 71 -16.23 6.08 13.65
CA PRO A 71 -17.13 6.05 12.50
C PRO A 71 -16.94 7.19 11.50
N ASP A 72 -16.59 8.39 11.95
CA ASP A 72 -16.41 9.54 11.04
C ASP A 72 -15.01 9.63 10.40
N ASN A 73 -14.06 8.74 10.75
CA ASN A 73 -12.69 8.78 10.23
C ASN A 73 -12.51 7.88 9.00
N GLN A 74 -13.35 8.11 7.98
CA GLN A 74 -13.40 7.30 6.77
C GLN A 74 -12.72 8.01 5.58
N PRO A 75 -12.12 7.26 4.64
CA PRO A 75 -11.60 7.83 3.40
C PRO A 75 -12.75 8.42 2.56
N ILE A 76 -12.50 9.56 1.91
CA ILE A 76 -13.51 10.28 1.12
C ILE A 76 -13.97 9.53 -0.14
N PRO A 77 -13.13 8.74 -0.84
CA PRO A 77 -13.70 7.61 -1.54
C PRO A 77 -14.01 6.52 -0.50
N VAL A 78 -15.30 6.40 -0.15
CA VAL A 78 -15.81 5.31 0.67
C VAL A 78 -15.85 4.08 -0.24
N PHE A 79 -14.97 3.11 0.00
CA PHE A 79 -14.97 1.86 -0.74
C PHE A 79 -15.82 0.84 0.00
N SER A 80 -16.91 0.38 -0.62
CA SER A 80 -17.62 -0.81 -0.17
C SER A 80 -16.77 -2.06 -0.51
N ALA A 81 -16.92 -3.15 0.26
CA ALA A 81 -16.21 -4.39 -0.03
C ALA A 81 -16.53 -4.95 -1.44
N GLU A 82 -17.72 -4.63 -1.97
CA GLU A 82 -18.21 -5.06 -3.28
C GLU A 82 -17.67 -4.20 -4.44
N GLU A 83 -17.20 -2.97 -4.16
CA GLU A 83 -16.64 -2.03 -5.14
C GLU A 83 -15.12 -1.81 -4.98
N SER A 84 -14.45 -2.69 -4.23
CA SER A 84 -13.00 -2.57 -4.00
C SER A 84 -12.25 -2.67 -5.35
N PRO A 85 -11.44 -1.66 -5.72
CA PRO A 85 -10.61 -1.73 -6.94
C PRO A 85 -9.37 -2.63 -6.76
N TYR A 86 -9.27 -3.31 -5.62
CA TYR A 86 -8.14 -4.14 -5.22
C TYR A 86 -8.52 -5.64 -5.28
N PRO A 87 -7.58 -6.51 -5.71
CA PRO A 87 -7.79 -7.95 -5.85
C PRO A 87 -7.77 -8.70 -4.52
#